data_AF-A0A1X1N3Z7-F1
#
_entry.id   AF-A0A1X1N3Z7-F1
#
_cell.length_a   1.000
_cell.length_b   1.000
_cell.length_c   1.000
_cell.angle_alpha   90.00
_cell.angle_beta   90.00
_cell.angle_gamma   90.00
#
_symmetry.space_group_name_H-M   'P 1'
#
loop_
_entity.id
_entity.type
_entity.pdbx_description
1 polymer ?
#
loop_
_entity_poly.entity_id
_entity_poly.type
_entity_poly.pdbx_seq_one_letter_code
_entity_poly.pdbx_strand_id
1 'polypeptide(L)'
;MTDSTDAVELRPWRREDGPEPRVWTWPAADPPGMRVRLGGVWRRGVVESRMEWPDGSPSPHRVPRPRDAHQRLSAEAGTMRASWSGTIQFGLVALPIRLYAATREHAVRLHEIHIPDGSRVEHRRFCQAENKEISYEETGRGFAMPDGRMVPLTEEDLSHLPLPTRKTVDVLGFVPGQDIDPISYGKPYYAGPNGPGAERPYALLVEALARTGYVAVAKVALRSRERLALLRPRHGLLVLQTLLWADELRDPGDLAPSAPVTDRELQLAEVLIRELTGIDVEAVHDEYAHALEQLVTAKVSGGELAAEPAESAPVVDLMAALEESVRAAARTRENR
;
A
#
# COMPACT_ATOMS: atom_id res chain seq x y z
N MET A 1 -38.43 -34.15 9.06
CA MET A 1 -37.40 -34.43 8.04
C MET A 1 -36.35 -33.36 8.17
N THR A 2 -35.23 -33.71 8.79
CA THR A 2 -34.11 -32.83 9.12
C THR A 2 -33.32 -32.46 7.86
N ASP A 3 -33.25 -31.16 7.57
CA ASP A 3 -32.43 -30.57 6.52
C ASP A 3 -31.17 -30.01 7.21
N SER A 4 -30.06 -30.76 7.17
CA SER A 4 -28.77 -30.32 7.71
C SER A 4 -28.06 -29.48 6.65
N THR A 5 -27.73 -28.23 6.99
CA THR A 5 -27.07 -27.24 6.12
C THR A 5 -25.61 -27.02 6.55
N ASP A 6 -24.91 -28.07 6.95
CA ASP A 6 -23.51 -27.97 7.35
C ASP A 6 -22.57 -28.29 6.18
N ALA A 7 -21.55 -27.45 5.99
CA ALA A 7 -20.49 -27.70 5.04
C ALA A 7 -19.64 -28.88 5.53
N VAL A 8 -19.58 -29.94 4.74
CA VAL A 8 -18.71 -31.09 5.01
C VAL A 8 -17.35 -30.84 4.39
N GLU A 9 -16.31 -30.78 5.22
CA GLU A 9 -14.93 -30.81 4.73
C GLU A 9 -14.63 -32.19 4.15
N LEU A 10 -14.35 -32.25 2.85
CA LEU A 10 -14.04 -33.50 2.16
C LEU A 10 -12.52 -33.69 2.08
N ARG A 11 -12.07 -34.87 2.50
CA ARG A 11 -10.67 -35.27 2.38
C ARG A 11 -10.29 -35.49 0.90
N PRO A 12 -9.05 -35.17 0.48
CA PRO A 12 -8.56 -35.48 -0.86
C PRO A 12 -8.65 -36.99 -1.17
N TRP A 13 -8.92 -37.32 -2.44
CA TRP A 13 -8.97 -38.70 -2.92
C TRP A 13 -7.65 -39.45 -2.65
N ARG A 14 -7.74 -40.71 -2.22
CA ARG A 14 -6.62 -41.62 -1.99
C ARG A 14 -6.79 -42.87 -2.86
N ARG A 15 -5.69 -43.57 -3.13
CA ARG A 15 -5.68 -44.83 -3.92
C ARG A 15 -6.62 -45.94 -3.40
N GLU A 16 -7.01 -45.87 -2.13
CA GLU A 16 -7.96 -46.77 -1.49
C GLU A 16 -9.43 -46.49 -1.89
N ASP A 17 -9.74 -45.31 -2.41
CA ASP A 17 -11.10 -44.86 -2.76
C ASP A 17 -11.56 -45.33 -4.17
N GLY A 18 -10.76 -46.13 -4.87
CA GLY A 18 -11.08 -46.70 -6.18
C GLY A 18 -10.08 -46.32 -7.29
N PRO A 19 -10.44 -46.49 -8.58
CA PRO A 19 -9.57 -46.09 -9.69
C PRO A 19 -9.44 -44.57 -9.82
N GLU A 20 -8.24 -44.11 -10.16
CA GLU A 20 -7.88 -42.69 -10.24
C GLU A 20 -8.68 -41.95 -11.33
N PRO A 21 -9.30 -40.81 -11.02
CA PRO A 21 -10.03 -40.02 -12.01
C PRO A 21 -9.06 -39.39 -13.02
N ARG A 22 -9.47 -39.33 -14.29
CA ARG A 22 -8.67 -38.67 -15.32
C ARG A 22 -8.98 -37.18 -15.33
N VAL A 23 -7.94 -36.37 -15.17
CA VAL A 23 -8.03 -34.90 -15.24
C VAL A 23 -7.39 -34.42 -16.55
N TRP A 24 -8.17 -33.73 -17.36
CA TRP A 24 -7.70 -33.02 -18.54
C TRP A 24 -7.54 -31.54 -18.17
N THR A 25 -6.39 -30.96 -18.49
CA THR A 25 -6.13 -29.52 -18.35
C THR A 25 -5.76 -28.95 -19.71
N TRP A 26 -6.38 -27.84 -20.12
CA TRP A 26 -6.07 -27.19 -21.39
C TRP A 26 -5.08 -26.03 -21.21
N PRO A 27 -4.18 -25.78 -22.18
CA PRO A 27 -3.27 -24.64 -22.14
C PRO A 27 -4.04 -23.31 -22.11
N ALA A 28 -3.54 -22.33 -21.35
CA ALA A 28 -4.17 -21.02 -21.20
C ALA A 28 -4.35 -20.23 -22.52
N ALA A 29 -3.58 -20.59 -23.56
CA ALA A 29 -3.58 -19.90 -24.85
C ALA A 29 -4.82 -20.22 -25.73
N ASP A 30 -5.44 -21.40 -25.62
CA ASP A 30 -6.61 -21.77 -26.42
C ASP A 30 -7.51 -22.84 -25.74
N PRO A 31 -8.20 -22.48 -24.65
CA PRO A 31 -9.10 -23.40 -23.96
C PRO A 31 -10.47 -23.53 -24.66
N PRO A 32 -11.10 -24.72 -24.65
CA PRO A 32 -12.40 -24.93 -25.25
C PRO A 32 -13.48 -24.07 -24.58
N GLY A 33 -14.33 -23.45 -25.40
CA GLY A 33 -15.41 -22.59 -24.91
C GLY A 33 -16.71 -23.37 -24.71
N MET A 34 -17.31 -23.27 -23.52
CA MET A 34 -18.66 -23.77 -23.25
C MET A 34 -19.65 -22.61 -23.18
N ARG A 35 -20.84 -22.76 -23.77
CA ARG A 35 -21.91 -21.77 -23.59
C ARG A 35 -22.60 -22.02 -22.25
N VAL A 36 -22.54 -21.04 -21.36
CA VAL A 36 -23.21 -21.05 -20.06
C VAL A 36 -24.26 -19.95 -20.02
N ARG A 37 -25.41 -20.25 -19.41
CA ARG A 37 -26.51 -19.29 -19.26
C ARG A 37 -26.42 -18.63 -17.89
N LEU A 38 -26.03 -17.36 -17.86
CA LEU A 38 -25.86 -16.57 -16.62
C LEU A 38 -26.83 -15.38 -16.65
N GLY A 39 -27.66 -15.27 -15.61
CA GLY A 39 -28.65 -14.19 -15.52
C GLY A 39 -29.65 -14.14 -16.69
N GLY A 40 -29.96 -15.29 -17.29
CA GLY A 40 -30.88 -15.39 -18.44
C GLY A 40 -30.23 -15.22 -19.83
N VAL A 41 -28.98 -14.74 -19.90
CA VAL A 41 -28.23 -14.48 -21.14
C VAL A 41 -27.18 -15.57 -21.37
N TRP A 42 -27.01 -16.01 -22.63
CA TRP A 42 -25.96 -16.95 -23.01
C TRP A 42 -24.61 -16.24 -23.13
N ARG A 43 -23.58 -16.77 -22.45
CA ARG A 43 -22.19 -16.29 -22.54
C ARG A 43 -21.25 -17.46 -22.80
N ARG A 44 -20.11 -17.19 -23.43
CA ARG A 44 -19.02 -18.17 -23.61
C ARG A 44 -18.17 -18.17 -22.34
N GLY A 45 -18.16 -19.29 -21.63
CA GLY A 45 -17.25 -19.57 -20.52
C GLY A 45 -16.06 -20.39 -21.03
N VAL A 46 -14.91 -20.21 -20.39
CA VAL A 46 -13.69 -20.93 -20.67
C VAL A 46 -13.63 -22.16 -19.76
N VAL A 47 -13.32 -23.34 -20.32
CA VAL A 47 -13.14 -24.58 -19.54
C VAL A 47 -11.65 -24.86 -19.40
N GLU A 48 -11.12 -24.67 -18.19
CA GLU A 48 -9.69 -24.84 -17.91
C GLU A 48 -9.32 -26.29 -17.57
N SER A 49 -10.28 -27.06 -17.04
CA SER A 49 -10.10 -28.48 -16.78
C SER A 49 -11.42 -29.27 -16.84
N ARG A 50 -11.31 -30.58 -17.13
CA ARG A 50 -12.41 -31.54 -17.16
C ARG A 50 -11.96 -32.82 -16.48
N MET A 51 -12.78 -33.31 -15.57
CA MET A 51 -12.53 -34.53 -14.83
C MET A 51 -13.54 -35.61 -15.26
N GLU A 52 -13.07 -36.80 -15.56
CA GLU A 52 -13.90 -37.93 -15.99
C GLU A 52 -13.67 -39.14 -15.08
N TRP A 53 -14.77 -39.68 -14.57
CA TRP A 53 -14.79 -40.92 -13.80
C TRP A 53 -14.89 -42.14 -14.74
N PRO A 54 -14.24 -43.28 -14.42
CA PRO A 54 -14.22 -44.45 -15.30
C PRO A 54 -15.59 -45.08 -15.61
N ASP A 55 -16.60 -44.81 -14.79
CA ASP A 55 -17.96 -45.33 -14.90
C ASP A 55 -18.91 -44.42 -15.70
N GLY A 56 -18.43 -43.29 -16.21
CA GLY A 56 -19.24 -42.32 -16.95
C GLY A 56 -20.22 -41.51 -16.09
N SER A 57 -20.14 -41.63 -14.76
CA SER A 57 -20.97 -40.87 -13.83
C SER A 57 -20.64 -39.38 -13.91
N PRO A 58 -21.65 -38.48 -14.01
CA PRO A 58 -21.40 -37.06 -13.82
C PRO A 58 -20.86 -36.85 -12.39
N SER A 59 -19.81 -36.04 -12.24
CA SER A 59 -19.20 -35.74 -10.94
C SER A 59 -20.28 -35.53 -9.87
N PRO A 60 -20.19 -36.17 -8.69
CA PRO A 60 -21.22 -36.08 -7.64
C PRO A 60 -21.33 -34.68 -7.02
N HIS A 61 -20.50 -33.75 -7.48
CA HIS A 61 -20.52 -32.36 -7.08
C HIS A 61 -21.54 -31.60 -7.92
N ARG A 62 -22.70 -31.35 -7.32
CA ARG A 62 -23.55 -30.23 -7.68
C ARG A 62 -22.65 -28.99 -7.77
N VAL A 63 -22.34 -28.55 -9.00
CA VAL A 63 -21.54 -27.35 -9.24
C VAL A 63 -22.16 -26.23 -8.40
N PRO A 64 -21.39 -25.55 -7.52
CA PRO A 64 -21.93 -24.48 -6.71
C PRO A 64 -22.63 -23.49 -7.64
N ARG A 65 -23.85 -23.07 -7.29
CA ARG A 65 -24.52 -22.03 -8.06
C ARG A 65 -23.58 -20.81 -8.11
N PRO A 66 -23.62 -19.97 -9.16
CA PRO A 66 -22.69 -18.86 -9.37
C PRO A 66 -22.74 -17.72 -8.31
N ARG A 67 -23.32 -17.97 -7.13
CA ARG A 67 -23.40 -17.01 -6.02
C ARG A 67 -22.26 -17.14 -5.01
N ASP A 68 -21.56 -18.27 -4.95
CA ASP A 68 -20.57 -18.51 -3.87
C ASP A 68 -19.11 -18.36 -4.33
N ALA A 69 -18.84 -18.31 -5.64
CA ALA A 69 -17.50 -18.05 -6.19
C ALA A 69 -17.08 -16.57 -6.10
N HIS A 70 -18.05 -15.65 -6.05
CA HIS A 70 -17.75 -14.23 -5.86
C HIS A 70 -17.22 -13.91 -4.45
N GLN A 71 -17.53 -14.74 -3.45
CA GLN A 71 -17.19 -14.44 -2.06
C GLN A 71 -15.78 -14.90 -1.68
N ARG A 72 -15.26 -15.97 -2.29
CA ARG A 72 -13.91 -16.50 -2.01
C ARG A 72 -12.80 -15.77 -2.75
N LEU A 73 -13.01 -15.36 -4.01
CA LEU A 73 -12.06 -14.49 -4.72
C LEU A 73 -12.05 -13.04 -4.20
N SER A 74 -13.12 -12.60 -3.53
CA SER A 74 -13.18 -11.29 -2.85
C SER A 74 -12.59 -11.31 -1.43
N ALA A 75 -12.24 -12.49 -0.89
CA ALA A 75 -11.71 -12.61 0.46
C ALA A 75 -10.18 -12.44 0.51
N GLU A 76 -9.46 -12.86 -0.53
CA GLU A 76 -7.98 -12.68 -0.63
C GLU A 76 -7.59 -11.33 -1.26
N ALA A 77 -8.42 -10.79 -2.16
CA ALA A 77 -8.32 -9.39 -2.56
C ALA A 77 -9.08 -8.52 -1.55
N GLY A 78 -8.53 -8.32 -0.34
CA GLY A 78 -9.18 -7.52 0.70
C GLY A 78 -9.73 -6.21 0.11
N THR A 79 -11.06 -6.12 -0.01
CA THR A 79 -11.73 -5.05 -0.75
C THR A 79 -11.27 -3.71 -0.22
N MET A 80 -10.51 -2.97 -1.04
CA MET A 80 -10.06 -1.63 -0.67
C MET A 80 -11.28 -0.78 -0.35
N ARG A 81 -11.45 -0.41 0.92
CA ARG A 81 -12.56 0.46 1.33
C ARG A 81 -12.23 1.88 0.94
N ALA A 82 -13.18 2.55 0.29
CA ALA A 82 -13.05 3.97 0.01
C ALA A 82 -13.00 4.74 1.34
N SER A 83 -11.96 5.56 1.48
CA SER A 83 -11.77 6.42 2.64
C SER A 83 -12.43 7.79 2.48
N TRP A 84 -12.73 8.18 1.23
CA TRP A 84 -13.33 9.46 0.88
C TRP A 84 -14.00 9.38 -0.50
N SER A 85 -15.05 10.19 -0.70
CA SER A 85 -15.79 10.32 -1.96
C SER A 85 -16.02 11.80 -2.27
N GLY A 86 -15.85 12.19 -3.52
CA GLY A 86 -16.04 13.57 -3.95
C GLY A 86 -15.74 13.75 -5.44
N THR A 87 -15.35 14.95 -5.84
CA THR A 87 -15.22 15.33 -7.26
C THR A 87 -13.90 16.04 -7.51
N ILE A 88 -13.17 15.67 -8.57
CA ILE A 88 -12.07 16.49 -9.09
C ILE A 88 -12.68 17.60 -9.93
N GLN A 89 -12.35 18.84 -9.62
CA GLN A 89 -12.81 20.02 -10.33
C GLN A 89 -11.63 20.76 -10.94
N PHE A 90 -11.70 21.02 -12.24
CA PHE A 90 -10.73 21.87 -12.95
C PHE A 90 -11.46 22.67 -14.03
N GLY A 91 -11.51 23.99 -13.86
CA GLY A 91 -12.36 24.85 -14.67
C GLY A 91 -13.84 24.43 -14.58
N LEU A 92 -14.44 24.10 -15.73
CA LEU A 92 -15.84 23.67 -15.83
C LEU A 92 -16.03 22.14 -15.79
N VAL A 93 -14.92 21.38 -15.70
CA VAL A 93 -14.96 19.92 -15.69
C VAL A 93 -15.07 19.42 -14.26
N ALA A 94 -16.05 18.56 -14.02
CA ALA A 94 -16.30 17.90 -12.75
C ALA A 94 -16.25 16.38 -12.94
N LEU A 95 -15.33 15.71 -12.24
CA LEU A 95 -15.11 14.28 -12.36
C LEU A 95 -15.30 13.59 -11.00
N PRO A 96 -16.39 12.83 -10.79
CA PRO A 96 -16.61 12.16 -9.52
C PRO A 96 -15.63 11.00 -9.31
N ILE A 97 -15.06 10.92 -8.11
CA ILE A 97 -14.05 9.93 -7.71
C ILE A 97 -14.27 9.37 -6.30
N ARG A 98 -13.59 8.27 -6.01
CA ARG A 98 -13.40 7.70 -4.67
C ARG A 98 -11.92 7.52 -4.39
N LEU A 99 -11.49 7.84 -3.16
CA LEU A 99 -10.11 7.69 -2.72
C LEU A 99 -9.93 6.43 -1.87
N TYR A 100 -8.93 5.63 -2.22
CA TYR A 100 -8.53 4.40 -1.54
C TYR A 100 -7.09 4.56 -1.06
N ALA A 101 -6.77 4.09 0.15
CA ALA A 101 -5.38 4.15 0.62
C ALA A 101 -4.46 3.36 -0.32
N ALA A 102 -3.39 4.00 -0.82
CA ALA A 102 -2.46 3.35 -1.75
C ALA A 102 -1.33 2.59 -1.04
N THR A 103 -1.14 2.84 0.26
CA THR A 103 -0.16 2.16 1.11
C THR A 103 -0.84 1.39 2.22
N ARG A 104 -0.21 0.28 2.62
CA ARG A 104 -0.50 -0.44 3.85
C ARG A 104 0.75 -0.37 4.71
N GLU A 105 0.56 -0.17 6.01
CA GLU A 105 1.66 -0.28 6.96
C GLU A 105 1.99 -1.76 7.13
N HIS A 106 3.18 -2.16 6.69
CA HIS A 106 3.80 -3.40 7.14
C HIS A 106 4.44 -3.08 8.48
N ALA A 107 3.81 -3.52 9.57
CA ALA A 107 4.46 -3.45 10.87
C ALA A 107 4.18 -4.76 11.59
N VAL A 108 5.26 -5.48 11.92
CA VAL A 108 5.23 -6.44 13.02
C VAL A 108 4.94 -5.63 14.27
N ARG A 109 3.67 -5.56 14.67
CA ARG A 109 3.25 -4.77 15.82
C ARG A 109 3.63 -5.52 17.09
N LEU A 110 4.71 -5.08 17.72
CA LEU A 110 5.00 -5.48 19.09
C LEU A 110 3.95 -4.87 20.01
N HIS A 111 3.50 -5.67 20.97
CA HIS A 111 2.59 -5.22 22.00
C HIS A 111 3.35 -4.94 23.27
N GLU A 112 2.96 -3.88 23.97
CA GLU A 112 3.45 -3.63 25.30
C GLU A 112 2.94 -4.71 26.26
N ILE A 113 3.86 -5.27 27.04
CA ILE A 113 3.58 -6.28 28.04
C ILE A 113 4.15 -5.85 29.39
N HIS A 114 3.48 -6.24 30.47
CA HIS A 114 4.03 -6.14 31.81
C HIS A 114 5.12 -7.22 31.95
N ILE A 115 6.38 -6.78 32.01
CA ILE A 115 7.57 -7.67 31.95
C ILE A 115 7.52 -8.85 32.94
N PRO A 116 7.12 -8.67 34.21
CA PRO A 116 7.10 -9.76 35.19
C PRO A 116 6.13 -10.91 34.89
N ASP A 117 4.96 -10.62 34.28
CA ASP A 117 3.89 -11.61 34.07
C ASP A 117 3.55 -11.85 32.59
N GLY A 118 4.13 -11.07 31.68
CA GLY A 118 3.90 -11.16 30.24
C GLY A 118 2.49 -10.72 29.79
N SER A 119 1.68 -10.16 30.69
CA SER A 119 0.32 -9.74 30.38
C SER A 119 0.29 -8.47 29.52
N ARG A 120 -0.77 -8.28 28.72
CA ARG A 120 -0.92 -7.09 27.88
C ARG A 120 -1.19 -5.85 28.73
N VAL A 121 -0.51 -4.75 28.39
CA VAL A 121 -0.77 -3.45 29.02
C VAL A 121 -1.95 -2.77 28.33
N GLU A 122 -2.91 -2.29 29.12
CA GLU A 122 -4.03 -1.47 28.65
C GLU A 122 -3.74 0.02 28.91
N HIS A 123 -3.92 0.85 27.88
CA HIS A 123 -3.75 2.30 27.98
C HIS A 123 -5.10 2.98 28.23
N ARG A 124 -5.24 3.65 29.37
CA ARG A 124 -6.45 4.37 29.78
C ARG A 124 -6.23 5.88 29.73
N ARG A 125 -7.25 6.66 29.34
CA ARG A 125 -7.16 8.13 29.24
C ARG A 125 -7.45 8.75 30.60
N PHE A 126 -6.60 9.65 31.07
CA PHE A 126 -6.73 10.23 32.40
C PHE A 126 -6.83 11.76 32.34
N CYS A 127 -7.89 12.32 32.94
CA CYS A 127 -8.07 13.76 33.13
C CYS A 127 -7.28 14.21 34.37
N GLN A 128 -6.22 14.98 34.17
CA GLN A 128 -5.39 15.48 35.27
C GLN A 128 -6.13 16.45 36.20
N ALA A 129 -7.01 17.30 35.65
CA ALA A 129 -7.71 18.31 36.43
C ALA A 129 -8.71 17.70 37.42
N GLU A 130 -9.40 16.63 37.02
CA GLU A 130 -10.38 15.92 37.85
C GLU A 130 -9.78 14.69 38.56
N ASN A 131 -8.50 14.39 38.28
CA ASN A 131 -7.79 13.21 38.77
C ASN A 131 -8.59 11.90 38.58
N LYS A 132 -9.23 11.76 37.41
CA LYS A 132 -10.06 10.60 37.07
C LYS A 132 -9.77 10.10 35.67
N GLU A 133 -10.04 8.83 35.47
CA GLU A 133 -10.06 8.28 34.13
C GLU A 133 -11.31 8.71 33.37
N ILE A 134 -11.15 8.95 32.07
CA ILE A 134 -12.20 9.39 31.16
C ILE A 134 -12.30 8.46 29.96
N SER A 135 -13.51 8.33 29.43
CA SER A 135 -13.78 7.56 28.22
C SER A 135 -13.37 8.33 26.94
N TYR A 136 -13.41 7.66 25.80
CA TYR A 136 -13.18 8.30 24.49
C TYR A 136 -14.24 9.37 24.18
N GLU A 137 -15.49 9.12 24.56
CA GLU A 137 -16.64 10.02 24.31
C GLU A 137 -16.51 11.34 25.07
N GLU A 138 -15.82 11.33 26.21
CA GLU A 138 -15.49 12.51 27.01
C GLU A 138 -14.26 13.27 26.49
N THR A 139 -13.61 12.78 25.43
CA THR A 139 -12.46 13.46 24.81
C THR A 139 -12.84 14.21 23.54
N GLY A 140 -12.37 15.44 23.44
CA GLY A 140 -12.61 16.32 22.29
C GLY A 140 -11.33 16.98 21.79
N ARG A 141 -11.48 17.84 20.78
CA ARG A 141 -10.40 18.71 20.30
C ARG A 141 -10.57 20.09 20.92
N GLY A 142 -9.47 20.78 21.18
CA GLY A 142 -9.49 22.16 21.66
C GLY A 142 -8.49 23.01 20.90
N PHE A 143 -8.81 24.29 20.70
CA PHE A 143 -7.91 25.29 20.14
C PHE A 143 -7.30 26.12 21.26
N ALA A 144 -5.97 26.17 21.31
CA ALA A 144 -5.24 26.98 22.28
C ALA A 144 -5.21 28.44 21.81
N MET A 145 -5.75 29.33 22.63
CA MET A 145 -5.69 30.77 22.42
C MET A 145 -4.34 31.32 22.91
N PRO A 146 -3.87 32.47 22.37
CA PRO A 146 -2.62 33.08 22.81
C PRO A 146 -2.56 33.44 24.31
N ASP A 147 -3.72 33.61 24.95
CA ASP A 147 -3.87 33.90 26.38
C ASP A 147 -3.91 32.63 27.26
N GLY A 148 -3.67 31.45 26.69
CA GLY A 148 -3.63 30.16 27.38
C GLY A 148 -5.00 29.49 27.56
N ARG A 149 -6.11 30.10 27.14
CA ARG A 149 -7.43 29.46 27.18
C ARG A 149 -7.57 28.38 26.11
N MET A 150 -8.21 27.27 26.45
CA MET A 150 -8.56 26.21 25.51
C MET A 150 -10.03 26.33 25.11
N VAL A 151 -10.31 26.53 23.83
CA VAL A 151 -11.68 26.56 23.28
C VAL A 151 -12.01 25.16 22.78
N PRO A 152 -12.97 24.43 23.38
CA PRO A 152 -13.38 23.12 22.87
C PRO A 152 -14.02 23.28 21.48
N LEU A 153 -13.67 22.39 20.57
CA LEU A 153 -14.20 22.31 19.22
C LEU A 153 -14.93 20.98 19.06
N THR A 154 -16.22 21.07 18.77
CA THR A 154 -17.05 19.90 18.49
C THR A 154 -16.84 19.42 17.04
N GLU A 155 -17.27 18.19 16.75
CA GLU A 155 -17.29 17.72 15.37
C GLU A 155 -18.25 18.56 14.51
N GLU A 156 -19.33 19.07 15.10
CA GLU A 156 -20.29 19.97 14.42
C GLU A 156 -19.61 21.29 14.00
N ASP A 157 -18.88 21.94 14.91
CA ASP A 157 -18.12 23.17 14.61
C ASP A 157 -17.15 22.97 13.43
N LEU A 158 -16.43 21.84 13.45
CA LEU A 158 -15.49 21.47 12.40
C LEU A 158 -16.20 21.06 11.11
N SER A 159 -17.41 20.53 11.21
CA SER A 159 -18.26 20.18 10.08
C SER A 159 -18.81 21.41 9.35
N HIS A 160 -18.98 22.53 10.04
CA HIS A 160 -19.48 23.79 9.46
C HIS A 160 -18.38 24.71 8.93
N LEU A 161 -17.11 24.31 9.03
CA LEU A 161 -16.01 25.08 8.43
C LEU A 161 -16.29 25.32 6.94
N PRO A 162 -16.27 26.58 6.47
CA PRO A 162 -16.57 26.95 5.09
C PRO A 162 -15.38 26.62 4.18
N LEU A 163 -15.06 25.32 4.06
CA LEU A 163 -14.02 24.82 3.18
C LEU A 163 -14.64 24.50 1.80
N PRO A 164 -14.31 25.25 0.73
CA PRO A 164 -14.79 24.94 -0.62
C PRO A 164 -14.36 23.54 -1.09
N THR A 165 -13.31 22.99 -0.47
CA THR A 165 -12.67 21.70 -0.78
C THR A 165 -13.27 20.50 -0.05
N ARG A 166 -14.33 20.66 0.77
CA ARG A 166 -14.90 19.61 1.64
C ARG A 166 -15.18 18.27 0.92
N LYS A 167 -15.68 18.34 -0.31
CA LYS A 167 -15.94 17.18 -1.19
C LYS A 167 -15.35 17.36 -2.58
N THR A 168 -14.37 18.25 -2.70
CA THR A 168 -13.82 18.68 -3.98
C THR A 168 -12.31 18.63 -3.91
N VAL A 169 -11.71 17.98 -4.91
CA VAL A 169 -10.30 18.15 -5.23
C VAL A 169 -10.24 19.29 -6.24
N ASP A 170 -9.93 20.48 -5.76
CA ASP A 170 -9.91 21.71 -6.56
C ASP A 170 -8.54 21.88 -7.21
N VAL A 171 -8.46 21.64 -8.52
CA VAL A 171 -7.20 21.73 -9.28
C VAL A 171 -6.87 23.19 -9.53
N LEU A 172 -5.73 23.62 -8.99
CA LEU A 172 -5.21 24.98 -9.12
C LEU A 172 -4.48 25.17 -10.45
N GLY A 173 -3.84 24.11 -10.96
CA GLY A 173 -3.06 24.17 -12.19
C GLY A 173 -2.28 22.88 -12.45
N PHE A 174 -1.45 22.91 -13.48
CA PHE A 174 -0.61 21.79 -13.90
C PHE A 174 0.85 22.22 -13.98
N VAL A 175 1.76 21.37 -13.51
CA VAL A 175 3.21 21.59 -13.58
C VAL A 175 3.92 20.31 -14.04
N PRO A 176 5.13 20.38 -14.62
CA PRO A 176 5.97 19.20 -14.83
C PRO A 176 6.16 18.43 -13.53
N GLY A 177 6.03 17.09 -13.56
CA GLY A 177 6.12 16.27 -12.34
C GLY A 177 7.46 16.38 -11.59
N GLN A 178 8.53 16.69 -12.30
CA GLN A 178 9.88 16.87 -11.76
C GLN A 178 10.07 18.18 -10.98
N ASP A 179 9.17 19.15 -11.16
CA ASP A 179 9.25 20.45 -10.48
C ASP A 179 8.72 20.38 -9.04
N ILE A 180 8.09 19.25 -8.66
CA ILE A 180 7.65 19.02 -7.28
C ILE A 180 8.75 18.29 -6.52
N ASP A 181 9.29 18.96 -5.50
CA ASP A 181 10.28 18.38 -4.61
C ASP A 181 9.71 17.18 -3.84
N PRO A 182 10.32 15.98 -3.94
CA PRO A 182 9.91 14.80 -3.19
C PRO A 182 9.80 15.00 -1.67
N ILE A 183 10.52 15.97 -1.08
CA ILE A 183 10.42 16.29 0.36
C ILE A 183 8.99 16.69 0.77
N SER A 184 8.21 17.23 -0.18
CA SER A 184 6.83 17.63 0.05
C SER A 184 5.84 16.45 0.04
N TYR A 185 6.24 15.25 -0.40
CA TYR A 185 5.33 14.13 -0.60
C TYR A 185 4.84 13.52 0.71
N GLY A 186 3.52 13.57 0.90
CA GLY A 186 2.81 12.91 2.00
C GLY A 186 2.12 11.62 1.56
N LYS A 187 0.97 11.32 2.19
CA LYS A 187 0.26 10.05 2.03
C LYS A 187 -0.39 9.92 0.64
N PRO A 188 -0.17 8.80 -0.08
CA PRO A 188 -0.79 8.54 -1.36
C PRO A 188 -2.15 7.82 -1.24
N TYR A 189 -3.04 8.13 -2.17
CA TYR A 189 -4.35 7.55 -2.36
C TYR A 189 -4.57 7.22 -3.84
N TYR A 190 -5.10 6.04 -4.13
CA TYR A 190 -5.66 5.76 -5.45
C TYR A 190 -6.99 6.49 -5.59
N ALA A 191 -7.17 7.27 -6.66
CA ALA A 191 -8.40 7.96 -6.98
C ALA A 191 -9.09 7.23 -8.13
N GLY A 192 -10.12 6.43 -7.85
CA GLY A 192 -10.89 5.71 -8.87
C GLY A 192 -12.14 6.49 -9.30
N PRO A 193 -12.61 6.36 -10.56
CA PRO A 193 -13.84 7.02 -11.02
C PRO A 193 -15.05 6.50 -10.22
N ASN A 194 -16.06 7.35 -10.07
CA ASN A 194 -17.26 7.03 -9.30
C ASN A 194 -18.55 7.37 -10.06
N GLY A 195 -19.43 6.39 -10.25
CA GLY A 195 -20.76 6.61 -10.82
C GLY A 195 -20.81 6.62 -12.36
N PRO A 196 -22.04 6.67 -12.91
CA PRO A 196 -22.28 6.58 -14.35
C PRO A 196 -21.70 7.80 -15.08
N GLY A 197 -21.03 7.55 -16.21
CA GLY A 197 -20.47 8.61 -17.07
C GLY A 197 -19.11 9.14 -16.64
N ALA A 198 -18.57 8.73 -15.49
CA ALA A 198 -17.26 9.18 -15.01
C ALA A 198 -16.07 8.55 -15.76
N GLU A 199 -16.22 7.34 -16.32
CA GLU A 199 -15.10 6.56 -16.86
C GLU A 199 -14.38 7.24 -18.04
N ARG A 200 -15.12 7.72 -19.05
CA ARG A 200 -14.52 8.35 -20.24
C ARG A 200 -13.74 9.64 -19.91
N PRO A 201 -14.30 10.63 -19.18
CA PRO A 201 -13.54 11.82 -18.81
C PRO A 201 -12.39 11.50 -17.85
N TYR A 202 -12.54 10.50 -16.97
CA TYR A 202 -11.45 10.02 -16.13
C TYR A 202 -10.28 9.47 -16.95
N ALA A 203 -10.56 8.54 -17.86
CA ALA A 203 -9.55 7.93 -18.71
C ALA A 203 -8.85 8.99 -19.58
N LEU A 204 -9.61 9.96 -20.11
CA LEU A 204 -9.04 11.07 -20.86
C LEU A 204 -8.05 11.89 -20.02
N LEU A 205 -8.37 12.20 -18.77
CA LEU A 205 -7.47 12.94 -17.88
C LEU A 205 -6.21 12.12 -17.56
N VAL A 206 -6.36 10.83 -17.23
CA VAL A 206 -5.21 9.93 -16.97
C VAL A 206 -4.26 9.91 -18.17
N GLU A 207 -4.79 9.68 -19.38
CA GLU A 207 -4.01 9.63 -20.61
C GLU A 207 -3.36 10.98 -20.95
N ALA A 208 -4.08 12.10 -20.74
CA ALA A 208 -3.55 13.43 -20.98
C ALA A 208 -2.37 13.76 -20.06
N LEU A 209 -2.47 13.44 -18.77
CA LEU A 209 -1.36 13.63 -17.83
C LEU A 209 -0.19 12.70 -18.17
N ALA A 210 -0.46 11.44 -18.54
CA ALA A 210 0.58 10.46 -18.84
C ALA A 210 1.38 10.85 -20.09
N ARG A 211 0.71 11.42 -21.11
CA ARG A 211 1.34 11.88 -22.35
C ARG A 211 2.14 13.17 -22.20
N THR A 212 1.68 14.08 -21.34
CA THR A 212 2.32 15.40 -21.18
C THR A 212 3.44 15.38 -20.16
N GLY A 213 3.44 14.43 -19.21
CA GLY A 213 4.39 14.44 -18.08
C GLY A 213 4.05 15.48 -17.00
N TYR A 214 2.91 16.15 -17.15
CA TYR A 214 2.40 17.10 -16.17
C TYR A 214 1.64 16.38 -15.06
N VAL A 215 1.64 16.99 -13.88
CA VAL A 215 0.82 16.62 -12.72
C VAL A 215 -0.09 17.79 -12.38
N ALA A 216 -1.28 17.50 -11.85
CA ALA A 216 -2.19 18.54 -11.39
C ALA A 216 -1.88 18.87 -9.93
N VAL A 217 -1.68 20.14 -9.60
CA VAL A 217 -1.62 20.62 -8.21
C VAL A 217 -3.02 21.02 -7.80
N ALA A 218 -3.47 20.54 -6.65
CA ALA A 218 -4.84 20.71 -6.18
C ALA A 218 -4.91 20.96 -4.68
N LYS A 219 -6.05 21.46 -4.22
CA LYS A 219 -6.43 21.49 -2.81
C LYS A 219 -7.50 20.45 -2.53
N VAL A 220 -7.41 19.78 -1.40
CA VAL A 220 -8.39 18.77 -0.98
C VAL A 220 -8.59 18.82 0.54
N ALA A 221 -9.83 18.71 0.99
CA ALA A 221 -10.11 18.52 2.41
C ALA A 221 -10.17 17.02 2.74
N LEU A 222 -9.20 16.54 3.52
CA LEU A 222 -9.17 15.18 4.05
C LEU A 222 -9.28 15.24 5.58
N ARG A 223 -10.24 14.49 6.16
CA ARG A 223 -10.51 14.47 7.61
C ARG A 223 -10.62 15.88 8.22
N SER A 224 -11.36 16.76 7.54
CA SER A 224 -11.63 18.14 7.96
C SER A 224 -10.40 19.06 8.02
N ARG A 225 -9.32 18.72 7.30
CA ARG A 225 -8.18 19.63 7.06
C ARG A 225 -7.94 19.79 5.56
N GLU A 226 -7.84 21.03 5.12
CA GLU A 226 -7.39 21.34 3.76
C GLU A 226 -5.90 21.03 3.63
N ARG A 227 -5.52 20.40 2.53
CA ARG A 227 -4.14 20.10 2.17
C ARG A 227 -3.91 20.41 0.71
N LEU A 228 -2.67 20.76 0.40
CA LEU A 228 -2.18 20.67 -0.97
C LEU A 228 -2.07 19.19 -1.37
N ALA A 229 -2.26 18.89 -2.64
CA ALA A 229 -2.15 17.56 -3.19
C ALA A 229 -1.68 17.62 -4.64
N LEU A 230 -1.03 16.55 -5.08
CA LEU A 230 -0.77 16.29 -6.48
C LEU A 230 -1.71 15.21 -7.01
N LEU A 231 -2.13 15.34 -8.26
CA LEU A 231 -2.78 14.30 -9.04
C LEU A 231 -1.84 13.88 -10.16
N ARG A 232 -1.45 12.60 -10.16
CA ARG A 232 -0.56 12.04 -11.19
C ARG A 232 -1.09 10.71 -11.73
N PRO A 233 -0.83 10.37 -12.99
CA PRO A 233 -1.18 9.08 -13.55
C PRO A 233 -0.22 7.99 -13.04
N ARG A 234 -0.74 6.80 -12.75
CA ARG A 234 0.02 5.58 -12.47
C ARG A 234 -0.82 4.37 -12.81
N HIS A 235 -0.30 3.49 -13.68
CA HIS A 235 -0.95 2.22 -14.07
C HIS A 235 -2.43 2.38 -14.49
N GLY A 236 -2.74 3.40 -15.31
CA GLY A 236 -4.11 3.67 -15.78
C GLY A 236 -5.05 4.30 -14.75
N LEU A 237 -4.54 4.68 -13.58
CA LEU A 237 -5.28 5.36 -12.51
C LEU A 237 -4.65 6.71 -12.17
N LEU A 238 -5.42 7.57 -11.52
CA LEU A 238 -4.92 8.74 -10.82
C LEU A 238 -4.49 8.34 -9.40
N VAL A 239 -3.31 8.82 -9.02
CA VAL A 239 -2.84 8.84 -7.64
C VAL A 239 -2.98 10.28 -7.14
N LEU A 240 -3.80 10.44 -6.11
CA LEU A 240 -3.81 11.66 -5.30
C LEU A 240 -2.79 11.48 -4.19
N GLN A 241 -1.77 12.31 -4.15
CA GLN A 241 -0.79 12.30 -3.07
C GLN A 241 -0.78 13.64 -2.37
N THR A 242 -1.02 13.63 -1.06
CA THR A 242 -1.02 14.89 -0.28
C THR A 242 0.37 15.49 -0.30
N LEU A 243 0.44 16.81 -0.27
CA LEU A 243 1.67 17.57 -0.20
C LEU A 243 1.74 18.36 1.12
N LEU A 244 2.96 18.57 1.60
CA LEU A 244 3.24 19.60 2.60
C LEU A 244 3.13 20.99 1.95
N TRP A 245 2.68 21.96 2.72
CA TRP A 245 2.73 23.37 2.33
C TRP A 245 4.17 23.89 2.41
N ALA A 246 4.47 24.95 1.67
CA ALA A 246 5.82 25.52 1.64
C ALA A 246 6.30 26.00 3.02
N ASP A 247 5.40 26.50 3.86
CA ASP A 247 5.65 26.92 5.24
C ASP A 247 5.79 25.77 6.24
N GLU A 248 5.40 24.54 5.84
CA GLU A 248 5.66 23.33 6.63
C GLU A 248 7.07 22.76 6.37
N LEU A 249 7.76 23.22 5.32
CA LEU A 249 9.13 22.84 5.02
C LEU A 249 10.11 23.68 5.82
N ARG A 250 11.10 23.01 6.43
CA ARG A 250 12.17 23.68 7.16
C ARG A 250 13.33 23.99 6.23
N ASP A 251 13.90 25.19 6.39
CA ASP A 251 15.15 25.54 5.75
C ASP A 251 16.31 24.72 6.36
N PRO A 252 17.22 24.15 5.54
CA PRO A 252 18.32 23.35 6.03
C PRO A 252 19.39 24.17 6.77
N GLY A 253 19.40 25.51 6.69
CA GLY A 253 20.40 26.37 7.28
C GLY A 253 21.82 25.98 6.86
N ASP A 254 22.72 25.89 7.84
CA ASP A 254 24.14 25.58 7.62
C ASP A 254 24.47 24.07 7.61
N LEU A 255 23.48 23.19 7.39
CA LEU A 255 23.71 21.74 7.34
C LEU A 255 24.49 21.28 6.11
N ALA A 256 24.52 22.10 5.05
CA ALA A 256 25.22 21.75 3.81
C ALA A 256 26.76 21.76 4.03
N PRO A 257 27.47 20.66 3.71
CA PRO A 257 28.92 20.62 3.84
C PRO A 257 29.58 21.56 2.81
N SER A 258 30.64 22.26 3.24
CA SER A 258 31.42 23.18 2.40
C SER A 258 32.83 22.67 2.08
N ALA A 259 33.12 21.42 2.43
CA ALA A 259 34.42 20.80 2.16
C ALA A 259 34.67 20.72 0.64
N PRO A 260 35.84 21.17 0.14
CA PRO A 260 36.17 21.06 -1.27
C PRO A 260 36.38 19.59 -1.65
N VAL A 261 35.98 19.23 -2.86
CA VAL A 261 36.19 17.90 -3.45
C VAL A 261 37.11 18.02 -4.65
N THR A 262 38.03 17.07 -4.82
CA THR A 262 38.95 17.03 -5.95
C THR A 262 38.33 16.31 -7.16
N ASP A 263 38.77 16.66 -8.37
CA ASP A 263 38.31 15.99 -9.60
C ASP A 263 38.60 14.48 -9.60
N ARG A 264 39.70 14.05 -8.97
CA ARG A 264 40.06 12.63 -8.86
C ARG A 264 39.08 11.88 -7.95
N GLU A 265 38.68 12.46 -6.82
CA GLU A 265 37.66 11.88 -5.93
C GLU A 265 36.31 11.76 -6.64
N LEU A 266 35.91 12.80 -7.38
CA LEU A 266 34.67 12.79 -8.16
C LEU A 266 34.67 11.66 -9.20
N GLN A 267 35.75 11.52 -9.97
CA GLN A 267 35.86 10.47 -11.00
C GLN A 267 35.74 9.06 -10.41
N LEU A 268 36.39 8.80 -9.28
CA LEU A 268 36.29 7.50 -8.61
C LEU A 268 34.89 7.25 -8.06
N ALA A 269 34.27 8.25 -7.45
CA ALA A 269 32.89 8.16 -6.97
C ALA A 269 31.90 7.86 -8.11
N GLU A 270 32.04 8.52 -9.26
CA GLU A 270 31.21 8.26 -10.45
C GLU A 270 31.37 6.83 -10.99
N VAL A 271 32.59 6.28 -10.99
CA VAL A 271 32.83 4.87 -11.34
C VAL A 271 32.11 3.96 -10.36
N LEU A 272 32.26 4.20 -9.05
CA LEU A 272 31.61 3.40 -8.02
C LEU A 272 30.08 3.42 -8.16
N ILE A 273 29.48 4.60 -8.36
CA ILE A 273 28.03 4.74 -8.56
C ILE A 273 27.57 3.92 -9.75
N ARG A 274 28.29 3.96 -10.88
CA ARG A 274 27.94 3.19 -12.08
C ARG A 274 28.00 1.68 -11.84
N GLU A 275 29.00 1.21 -11.11
CA GLU A 275 29.12 -0.22 -10.78
C GLU A 275 28.04 -0.69 -9.79
N LEU A 276 27.50 0.20 -8.94
CA LEU A 276 26.44 -0.11 -7.99
C LEU A 276 25.02 0.13 -8.54
N THR A 277 24.86 0.21 -9.86
CA THR A 277 23.53 0.32 -10.49
C THR A 277 22.83 -1.05 -10.63
N GLY A 278 21.53 -1.05 -10.94
CA GLY A 278 20.79 -2.27 -11.25
C GLY A 278 20.24 -3.02 -10.03
N ILE A 279 19.99 -2.32 -8.93
CA ILE A 279 19.27 -2.88 -7.78
C ILE A 279 17.83 -3.20 -8.18
N ASP A 280 17.39 -4.41 -7.86
CA ASP A 280 15.97 -4.77 -7.91
C ASP A 280 15.35 -4.42 -6.55
N VAL A 281 14.64 -3.30 -6.51
CA VAL A 281 14.02 -2.79 -5.27
C VAL A 281 12.96 -3.76 -4.74
N GLU A 282 12.32 -4.56 -5.61
CA GLU A 282 11.31 -5.53 -5.18
C GLU A 282 11.94 -6.78 -4.53
N ALA A 283 13.21 -7.06 -4.82
CA ALA A 283 13.98 -8.13 -4.21
C ALA A 283 14.61 -7.74 -2.85
N VAL A 284 14.52 -6.46 -2.46
CA VAL A 284 14.99 -6.02 -1.13
C VAL A 284 13.94 -6.34 -0.09
N HIS A 285 14.35 -6.97 1.01
CA HIS A 285 13.46 -7.39 2.07
C HIS A 285 13.70 -6.62 3.38
N ASP A 286 12.68 -6.63 4.24
CA ASP A 286 12.78 -6.06 5.59
C ASP A 286 13.56 -7.03 6.49
N GLU A 287 14.87 -6.83 6.55
CA GLU A 287 15.78 -7.63 7.37
C GLU A 287 15.42 -7.56 8.86
N TYR A 288 14.85 -6.45 9.33
CA TYR A 288 14.41 -6.34 10.72
C TYR A 288 13.23 -7.28 11.00
N ALA A 289 12.23 -7.33 10.12
CA ALA A 289 11.11 -8.25 10.26
C ALA A 289 11.58 -9.72 10.27
N HIS A 290 12.54 -10.06 9.41
CA HIS A 290 13.14 -11.39 9.38
C HIS A 290 13.93 -11.71 10.65
N ALA A 291 14.82 -10.80 11.09
CA ALA A 291 15.59 -10.96 12.31
C ALA A 291 14.69 -11.07 13.55
N LEU A 292 13.59 -10.31 13.60
CA LEU A 292 12.61 -10.39 14.67
C LEU A 292 11.88 -11.74 14.70
N GLU A 293 11.52 -12.29 13.53
CA GLU A 293 10.95 -13.64 13.43
C GLU A 293 11.93 -14.72 13.91
N GLN A 294 13.20 -14.61 13.54
CA GLN A 294 14.26 -15.50 14.05
C GLN A 294 14.41 -15.39 15.57
N LEU A 295 14.44 -14.17 16.11
CA LEU A 295 14.53 -13.92 17.56
C LEU A 295 13.36 -14.55 18.32
N VAL A 296 12.14 -14.36 17.82
CA VAL A 296 10.94 -14.96 18.42
C VAL A 296 11.02 -16.49 18.36
N THR A 297 11.43 -17.05 17.22
CA THR A 297 11.57 -18.51 17.03
C THR A 297 12.63 -19.11 17.96
N ALA A 298 13.79 -18.47 18.08
CA ALA A 298 14.86 -18.89 19.00
C ALA A 298 14.37 -18.86 20.46
N LYS A 299 13.71 -17.77 20.88
CA LYS A 299 13.13 -17.66 22.23
C LYS A 299 12.05 -18.72 22.53
N VAL A 300 11.22 -19.08 21.55
CA VAL A 300 10.18 -20.11 21.72
C VAL A 300 10.78 -21.52 21.79
N SER A 301 11.81 -21.79 21.00
CA SER A 301 12.49 -23.09 20.95
C SER A 301 13.56 -23.29 22.04
N GLY A 302 13.89 -22.25 22.80
CA GLY A 302 14.93 -22.27 23.83
C GLY A 302 16.36 -22.24 23.29
N GLY A 303 16.53 -21.89 22.01
CA GLY A 303 17.83 -21.76 21.35
C GLY A 303 18.41 -20.34 21.42
N GLU A 304 19.69 -20.22 21.11
CA GLU A 304 20.36 -18.92 20.94
C GLU A 304 20.29 -18.47 19.48
N LEU A 305 20.23 -17.16 19.26
CA LEU A 305 20.40 -16.57 17.93
C LEU A 305 21.84 -16.76 17.46
N ALA A 306 22.02 -17.02 16.17
CA ALA A 306 23.35 -17.03 15.57
C ALA A 306 23.98 -15.63 15.70
N ALA A 307 25.26 -15.58 16.10
CA ALA A 307 26.01 -14.33 16.14
C ALA A 307 26.22 -13.79 14.72
N GLU A 308 25.98 -12.50 14.51
CA GLU A 308 26.30 -11.85 13.24
C GLU A 308 27.82 -11.87 12.98
N PRO A 309 28.26 -11.92 11.72
CA PRO A 309 29.66 -11.75 11.37
C PRO A 309 30.17 -10.38 11.84
N ALA A 310 31.35 -10.35 12.46
CA ALA A 310 31.98 -9.10 12.89
C ALA A 310 32.26 -8.17 11.70
N GLU A 311 31.83 -6.92 11.81
CA GLU A 311 32.00 -5.90 10.77
C GLU A 311 33.46 -5.41 10.66
N SER A 312 33.88 -5.08 9.44
CA SER A 312 35.26 -4.74 9.09
C SER A 312 35.72 -3.36 9.60
N ALA A 313 37.02 -3.26 9.88
CA ALA A 313 37.73 -2.12 10.49
C ALA A 313 37.52 -0.76 9.77
N PRO A 314 37.62 0.37 10.50
CA PRO A 314 37.43 1.71 9.94
C PRO A 314 38.53 2.03 8.92
N VAL A 315 38.12 2.37 7.70
CA VAL A 315 39.04 2.86 6.67
C VAL A 315 39.26 4.36 6.90
N VAL A 316 40.47 4.73 7.34
CA VAL A 316 40.86 6.11 7.70
C VAL A 316 41.22 6.97 6.47
N ASP A 317 41.36 6.35 5.29
CA ASP A 317 41.69 7.03 4.02
C ASP A 317 40.58 6.88 2.98
N LEU A 318 39.92 7.98 2.64
CA LEU A 318 38.82 8.06 1.67
C LEU A 318 39.22 7.55 0.28
N MET A 319 40.42 7.88 -0.18
CA MET A 319 40.88 7.51 -1.52
C MET A 319 41.11 6.00 -1.61
N ALA A 320 41.78 5.42 -0.61
CA ALA A 320 41.97 3.97 -0.52
C ALA A 320 40.61 3.24 -0.38
N ALA A 321 39.66 3.81 0.38
CA ALA A 321 38.32 3.27 0.53
C ALA A 321 37.55 3.23 -0.80
N LEU A 322 37.59 4.32 -1.58
CA LEU A 322 36.92 4.41 -2.88
C LEU A 322 37.55 3.43 -3.88
N GLU A 323 38.88 3.36 -3.96
CA GLU A 323 39.57 2.43 -4.86
C GLU A 323 39.31 0.95 -4.52
N GLU A 324 39.21 0.59 -3.23
CA GLU A 324 38.80 -0.75 -2.83
C GLU A 324 37.32 -1.01 -3.13
N SER A 325 36.44 -0.03 -2.90
CA SER A 325 35.00 -0.16 -3.16
C SER A 325 34.74 -0.42 -4.65
N VAL A 326 35.44 0.28 -5.55
CA VAL A 326 35.35 0.06 -7.00
C VAL A 326 35.81 -1.36 -7.37
N ARG A 327 36.94 -1.82 -6.81
CA ARG A 327 37.44 -3.19 -7.05
C ARG A 327 36.48 -4.25 -6.53
N ALA A 328 35.87 -4.04 -5.36
CA ALA A 328 34.88 -4.93 -4.80
C ALA A 328 33.61 -5.00 -5.66
N ALA A 329 33.07 -3.85 -6.08
CA ALA A 329 31.87 -3.78 -6.92
C ALA A 329 32.06 -4.50 -8.27
N ALA A 330 33.22 -4.33 -8.91
CA ALA A 330 33.54 -5.00 -10.17
C ALA A 330 33.55 -6.54 -10.04
N ARG A 331 34.12 -7.07 -8.95
CA ARG A 331 34.16 -8.53 -8.69
C ARG A 331 32.77 -9.12 -8.47
N THR A 332 31.89 -8.41 -7.77
CA THR A 332 30.51 -8.88 -7.52
C THR A 332 29.71 -8.99 -8.81
N ARG A 333 29.93 -8.08 -9.77
CA ARG A 333 29.26 -8.09 -11.08
C ARG A 333 29.74 -9.23 -11.98
N GLU A 334 31.02 -9.59 -11.92
CA GLU A 334 31.58 -10.70 -12.70
C GLU A 334 31.06 -12.09 -12.23
N ASN A 335 30.64 -12.18 -10.96
CA ASN A 335 30.07 -13.39 -10.37
C ASN A 335 28.53 -13.54 -10.52
N ARG A 336 27.84 -12.57 -11.14
CA ARG A 336 26.37 -12.55 -11.29
C ARG A 336 25.95 -12.86 -12.72
#